data_AF-A0A524NTK9-F1
#
_entry.id   AF-A0A524NTK9-F1
#
_cell.length_a   1.000
_cell.length_b   1.000
_cell.length_c   1.000
_cell.angle_alpha   90.00
_cell.angle_beta   90.00
_cell.angle_gamma   90.00
#
_symmetry.space_group_name_H-M   'P 1'
#
loop_
_entity.id
_entity.type
_entity.pdbx_description
1 polymer ?
#
loop_
_entity_poly.entity_id
_entity_poly.type
_entity_poly.pdbx_seq_one_letter_code
_entity_poly.pdbx_strand_id
1 'polypeptide(L)' 'MKPETKAKAPSMSKPEEYEAIGIPSEWIKPLQKLGYTNLDKLKEVEKPGNLANDLNAYKKKNKLDLPGLSPEGVSDRIKK' A
#
# COMPACT_ATOMS: atom_id res chain seq x y z
N MET A 1 -18.04 8.48 -24.58
CA MET A 1 -17.84 8.88 -23.18
C MET A 1 -16.58 8.18 -22.66
N LYS A 2 -15.44 8.87 -22.63
CA LYS A 2 -14.21 8.38 -21.98
C LYS A 2 -14.02 9.25 -20.75
N PRO A 3 -14.33 8.80 -19.53
CA PRO A 3 -14.07 9.61 -18.36
C PRO A 3 -12.57 9.63 -18.12
N GLU A 4 -12.01 10.81 -18.35
CA GLU A 4 -11.12 11.46 -17.40
C GLU A 4 -9.80 10.73 -17.13
N THR A 5 -8.80 11.14 -17.92
CA THR A 5 -7.44 11.39 -17.45
C THR A 5 -7.47 11.93 -16.01
N LYS A 6 -7.36 11.04 -15.02
CA LYS A 6 -6.93 11.45 -13.68
C LYS A 6 -5.51 11.95 -13.85
N ALA A 7 -5.38 13.27 -13.87
CA ALA A 7 -4.15 14.00 -13.78
C ALA A 7 -3.24 13.30 -12.75
N LYS A 8 -2.15 12.74 -13.26
CA LYS A 8 -1.03 12.23 -12.45
C LYS A 8 -0.38 13.45 -11.78
N ALA A 9 -1.02 14.00 -10.75
CA ALA A 9 -0.27 14.74 -9.76
C ALA A 9 0.72 13.76 -9.11
N PRO A 10 1.96 14.14 -8.79
CA PRO A 10 2.89 13.32 -8.00
C PRO A 10 2.46 13.18 -6.53
N SER A 11 1.15 13.30 -6.27
CA SER A 11 0.56 13.42 -4.94
C SER A 11 0.01 12.09 -4.50
N MET A 12 0.19 11.82 -3.22
CA MET A 12 -0.01 10.52 -2.60
C MET A 12 -1.36 9.90 -2.98
N SER A 13 -1.39 8.60 -3.25
CA SER A 13 -2.67 7.92 -3.57
C SER A 13 -3.64 8.08 -2.41
N LYS A 14 -4.93 8.20 -2.73
CA LYS A 14 -5.96 8.37 -1.71
C LYS A 14 -6.08 7.10 -0.86
N PRO A 15 -6.47 7.21 0.41
CA PRO A 15 -6.71 6.04 1.23
C PRO A 15 -7.69 5.04 0.63
N GLU A 16 -8.75 5.54 -0.01
CA GLU A 16 -9.71 4.73 -0.75
C GLU A 16 -9.09 3.88 -1.87
N GLU A 17 -8.02 4.35 -2.51
CA GLU A 17 -7.31 3.63 -3.57
C GLU A 17 -6.52 2.44 -3.03
N TYR A 18 -5.87 2.62 -1.87
CA TYR A 18 -5.23 1.53 -1.14
C TYR A 18 -6.28 0.56 -0.60
N GLU A 19 -7.39 1.07 -0.08
CA GLU A 19 -8.47 0.26 0.47
C GLU A 19 -9.21 -0.53 -0.62
N ALA A 20 -9.32 0.02 -1.83
CA ALA A 20 -9.86 -0.65 -3.01
C ALA A 20 -9.01 -1.85 -3.46
N ILE A 21 -7.69 -1.79 -3.25
CA ILE A 21 -6.80 -2.96 -3.39
C ILE A 21 -6.70 -3.75 -2.08
N GLY A 22 -7.53 -3.47 -1.07
CA GLY A 22 -7.56 -4.19 0.20
C GLY A 22 -6.35 -3.93 1.11
N ILE A 23 -5.63 -2.82 0.93
CA ILE A 23 -4.67 -2.32 1.90
C ILE A 23 -5.42 -1.36 2.84
N PRO A 24 -5.53 -1.67 4.15
CA PRO A 24 -6.22 -0.80 5.09
C PRO A 24 -5.60 0.60 5.14
N SER A 25 -6.43 1.61 5.34
CA SER A 25 -5.99 3.01 5.45
C SER A 25 -4.90 3.23 6.50
N GLU A 26 -4.86 2.39 7.53
CA GLU A 26 -3.84 2.46 8.58
C GLU A 26 -2.44 2.07 8.11
N TRP A 27 -2.34 1.20 7.10
CA TRP A 27 -1.07 0.76 6.51
C TRP A 27 -0.48 1.76 5.53
N ILE A 28 -1.26 2.76 5.12
CA ILE A 28 -0.83 3.84 4.24
C ILE A 28 0.21 4.72 4.94
N LYS A 29 0.03 5.03 6.23
CA LYS A 29 1.01 5.80 7.00
C LYS A 29 2.40 5.14 7.00
N PRO A 30 2.53 3.84 7.36
CA PRO A 30 3.76 3.07 7.19
C PRO A 30 4.27 3.03 5.75
N LEU A 31 3.40 2.81 4.76
CA LEU A 31 3.76 2.78 3.34
C LEU A 31 4.39 4.09 2.88
N GLN A 32 3.75 5.22 3.18
CA GLN A 32 4.26 6.55 2.92
C GLN A 32 5.60 6.79 3.62
N LYS A 33 5.75 6.33 4.87
CA LYS A 33 7.01 6.38 5.63
C LYS A 33 8.13 5.55 5.01
N LEU A 34 7.80 4.42 4.39
CA LEU A 34 8.72 3.56 3.64
C LEU A 34 8.99 4.10 2.22
N GLY A 35 8.34 5.19 1.80
CA GLY A 35 8.51 5.80 0.49
C GLY A 35 7.49 5.36 -0.57
N TYR A 36 6.57 4.47 -0.23
CA TYR A 36 5.44 4.02 -1.06
C TYR A 36 4.26 4.98 -0.95
N THR A 37 4.47 6.18 -1.47
CA THR A 37 3.53 7.29 -1.40
C THR A 37 2.29 7.14 -2.28
N ASN A 38 2.30 6.23 -3.25
CA ASN A 38 1.25 6.10 -4.27
C ASN A 38 1.10 4.66 -4.76
N LEU A 39 -0.07 4.34 -5.35
CA LEU A 39 -0.38 3.03 -5.91
C LEU A 39 0.61 2.62 -7.02
N ASP A 40 1.10 3.56 -7.81
CA ASP A 40 2.06 3.29 -8.88
C ASP A 40 3.35 2.65 -8.32
N LYS A 41 3.87 3.22 -7.22
CA LYS A 41 5.01 2.65 -6.49
C LYS A 41 4.70 1.29 -5.88
N LEU A 42 3.49 1.09 -5.37
CA LEU A 42 3.05 -0.21 -4.89
C LEU A 42 2.93 -1.25 -6.00
N LYS A 43 2.49 -0.84 -7.20
CA LYS A 43 2.39 -1.70 -8.37
C LYS A 43 3.76 -2.01 -8.97
N GLU A 44 4.72 -1.09 -8.84
CA GLU A 44 6.14 -1.32 -9.13
C GLU A 44 6.80 -2.29 -8.14
N VAL A 45 6.20 -2.55 -6.97
CA VAL A 45 6.71 -3.57 -6.06
C VAL A 45 6.54 -4.94 -6.72
N GLU A 46 7.61 -5.44 -7.34
CA GLU A 46 7.69 -6.82 -7.86
C GLU A 46 7.46 -7.87 -6.77
N LYS A 47 7.80 -7.54 -5.51
CA LYS A 47 7.76 -8.45 -4.36
C LYS A 47 6.85 -7.94 -3.25
N PRO A 48 5.52 -8.03 -3.43
CA PRO A 48 4.56 -7.57 -2.43
C PRO A 48 4.65 -8.33 -1.09
N GLY A 49 5.19 -9.55 -1.10
CA GLY A 49 5.53 -10.28 0.12
C GLY A 49 6.61 -9.60 0.97
N ASN A 50 7.62 -8.98 0.34
CA ASN A 50 8.66 -8.22 1.07
C ASN A 50 8.06 -6.94 1.66
N LEU A 51 7.22 -6.24 0.90
CA LEU A 51 6.52 -5.06 1.38
C LEU A 51 5.72 -5.35 2.65
N ALA A 52 4.93 -6.43 2.66
CA ALA A 52 4.19 -6.84 3.85
C ALA A 52 5.12 -7.20 5.03
N ASN A 53 6.29 -7.76 4.76
CA ASN A 53 7.26 -8.09 5.79
C ASN A 53 7.90 -6.83 6.39
N ASP A 54 8.30 -5.85 5.55
CA ASP A 54 8.77 -4.52 5.97
C ASP A 54 7.71 -3.77 6.77
N LEU A 55 6.46 -3.85 6.32
CA LEU A 55 5.31 -3.27 7.02
C LEU A 55 5.11 -3.93 8.40
N ASN A 56 5.11 -5.27 8.51
CA ASN A 56 5.01 -5.94 9.80
C ASN A 56 6.22 -5.67 10.71
N ALA A 57 7.42 -5.57 10.15
CA ALA A 57 8.61 -5.16 10.89
C ALA A 57 8.47 -3.73 11.42
N TYR A 58 7.98 -2.80 10.59
CA TYR A 58 7.67 -1.43 10.99
C TYR A 58 6.60 -1.38 12.08
N LYS A 59 5.51 -2.15 11.92
CA LYS A 59 4.46 -2.30 12.93
C LYS A 59 5.01 -2.75 14.27
N LYS A 60 5.82 -3.80 14.27
CA LYS A 60 6.44 -4.37 15.48
C LYS A 60 7.40 -3.37 16.14
N LYS A 61 8.23 -2.67 15.35
CA LYS A 61 9.18 -1.66 15.86
C LYS A 61 8.49 -0.44 16.42
N ASN A 62 7.38 -0.01 15.82
CA ASN A 62 6.65 1.19 16.22
C ASN A 62 5.49 0.89 17.19
N LYS A 63 5.31 -0.38 17.62
CA LYS A 63 4.19 -0.85 18.44
C LYS A 63 2.83 -0.36 17.92
N LEU A 64 2.63 -0.42 16.60
CA LEU A 64 1.36 -0.03 16.01
C LEU A 64 0.33 -1.14 16.26
N ASP A 65 -0.83 -0.76 16.76
CA ASP A 65 -1.97 -1.66 16.99
C ASP A 65 -2.72 -1.93 15.68
N LEU A 66 -2.00 -2.45 14.68
CA LEU A 66 -2.56 -2.72 13.35
C LEU A 66 -2.76 -4.22 13.14
N PRO A 67 -3.80 -4.62 12.39
CA PRO A 67 -3.95 -6.00 11.96
C PRO A 67 -2.73 -6.39 11.13
N GLY A 68 -2.09 -7.52 11.47
CA GLY A 68 -0.93 -8.02 10.73
C GLY A 68 -1.29 -8.21 9.25
N LEU A 69 -0.48 -7.66 8.36
CA LEU A 69 -0.64 -7.91 6.93
C LEU A 69 -0.03 -9.27 6.61
N SER A 70 -0.83 -10.20 6.10
CA SER A 70 -0.25 -11.43 5.55
C SER A 70 0.47 -11.12 4.23
N PRO A 71 1.72 -11.55 4.05
CA PRO A 71 2.46 -11.32 2.81
C PRO A 71 1.73 -11.90 1.60
N GLU A 72 1.09 -13.06 1.73
CA GLU A 72 0.25 -13.64 0.68
C GLU A 72 -0.99 -12.78 0.38
N GLY A 73 -1.65 -12.24 1.40
CA GLY A 73 -2.83 -11.39 1.23
C GLY A 73 -2.52 -10.07 0.53
N VAL A 74 -1.38 -9.45 0.83
CA VAL A 74 -0.91 -8.25 0.13
C VAL A 74 -0.46 -8.58 -1.29
N SER A 75 0.17 -9.74 -1.49
CA SER A 75 0.62 -10.21 -2.80
C SER A 75 -0.53 -10.45 -3.76
N ASP A 76 -1.56 -11.16 -3.30
CA ASP A 76 -2.77 -11.45 -4.07
C ASP A 76 -3.50 -10.16 -4.50
N ARG A 77 -3.52 -9.18 -3.60
CA ARG A 77 -4.19 -7.89 -3.75
C ARG A 77 -3.52 -6.92 -4.73
N ILE A 78 -2.19 -6.90 -4.77
CA ILE A 78 -1.43 -6.01 -5.67
C ILE A 78 -1.33 -6.59 -7.09
N LYS A 79 -1.42 -7.93 -7.24
CA LYS A 79 -1.34 -8.63 -8.54
C LYS A 79 -2.63 -8.64 -9.36
N LYS A 80 -3.78 -8.29 -8.77
CA LYS A 80 -5.10 -8.36 -9.42
C LYS A 80 -5.45 -7.06 -10.13
#